data_AF-A0A536BDE6-F1
#
_entry.id   AF-A0A536BDE6-F1
#
_cell.length_a   1.000
_cell.length_b   1.000
_cell.length_c   1.000
_cell.angle_alpha   90.00
_cell.angle_beta   90.00
_cell.angle_gamma   90.00
#
_symmetry.space_group_name_H-M   'P 1'
#
loop_
_entity.id
_entity.type
_entity.pdbx_description
1 polymer ?
#
loop_
_entity_poly.entity_id
_entity_poly.type
_entity_poly.pdbx_seq_one_letter_code
_entity_poly.pdbx_strand_id
1 'polypeptide(L)'
;RAELARRTGKELAQTLEQASLVLYQFGVARALERGLILADTKFEFGVHEGDVILIDEVMTPDSSRFWDLEQYRPGGPQASFDKQYLRDYLEEIGWNKRAPAPPLPPEVVQGTSGRYLEAMRRLAFRYAAARP
;
A
#
# COMPACT_ATOMS: atom_id res chain seq x y z
N ARG A 1 -1.95 -11.78 16.82
CA ARG A 1 -3.22 -12.44 17.22
C ARG A 1 -3.43 -12.42 18.72
N ALA A 2 -2.60 -13.11 19.54
CA ALA A 2 -2.74 -13.10 21.00
C ALA A 2 -2.69 -11.69 21.63
N GLU A 3 -1.76 -10.85 21.16
CA GLU A 3 -1.66 -9.46 21.62
C GLU A 3 -2.87 -8.60 21.23
N LEU A 4 -3.40 -8.82 20.01
CA LEU A 4 -4.61 -8.12 19.54
C LEU A 4 -5.80 -8.48 20.43
N ALA A 5 -6.04 -9.77 20.66
CA ALA A 5 -7.12 -10.25 21.53
C ALA A 5 -7.00 -9.73 22.97
N ARG A 6 -5.78 -9.58 23.50
CA ARG A 6 -5.54 -8.97 24.81
C ARG A 6 -5.94 -7.49 24.86
N ARG A 7 -5.72 -6.74 23.79
CA ARG A 7 -6.02 -5.30 23.73
C ARG A 7 -7.48 -4.99 23.40
N THR A 8 -8.10 -5.79 22.54
CA THR A 8 -9.43 -5.47 21.98
C THR A 8 -10.53 -6.43 22.42
N GLY A 9 -10.20 -7.49 23.16
CA GLY A 9 -11.10 -8.61 23.41
C GLY A 9 -11.07 -9.64 22.28
N LYS A 10 -11.42 -10.89 22.60
CA LYS A 10 -11.30 -12.03 21.70
C LYS A 10 -12.21 -11.93 20.47
N GLU A 11 -13.46 -11.54 20.66
CA GLU A 11 -14.46 -11.46 19.59
C GLU A 11 -14.08 -10.40 18.57
N LEU A 12 -13.81 -9.16 19.02
CA LEU A 12 -13.39 -8.08 18.13
C LEU A 12 -12.08 -8.43 17.40
N ALA A 13 -11.10 -9.04 18.07
CA ALA A 13 -9.86 -9.47 17.44
C ALA A 13 -10.09 -10.51 16.32
N GLN A 14 -11.05 -11.44 16.51
CA GLN A 14 -11.42 -12.41 15.47
C GLN A 14 -12.09 -11.72 14.28
N THR A 15 -13.02 -10.79 14.53
CA THR A 15 -13.68 -10.01 13.47
C THR A 15 -12.66 -9.22 12.65
N LEU A 16 -11.74 -8.50 13.30
CA LEU A 16 -10.69 -7.73 12.63
C LEU A 16 -9.77 -8.62 11.78
N GLU A 17 -9.39 -9.78 12.31
CA GLU A 17 -8.55 -10.74 11.58
C GLU A 17 -9.26 -11.27 10.34
N GLN A 18 -10.52 -11.70 10.49
CA GLN A 18 -11.31 -12.22 9.38
C GLN A 18 -11.54 -11.16 8.31
N ALA A 19 -11.94 -9.94 8.71
CA ALA A 19 -12.14 -8.82 7.79
C ALA A 19 -10.85 -8.49 7.02
N SER A 20 -9.71 -8.41 7.73
CA SER A 20 -8.40 -8.13 7.12
C SER A 20 -8.02 -9.18 6.07
N LEU A 21 -8.22 -10.47 6.37
CA LEU A 21 -7.87 -11.56 5.46
C LEU A 21 -8.78 -11.59 4.22
N VAL A 22 -10.08 -11.39 4.40
CA VAL A 22 -11.04 -11.34 3.28
C VAL A 22 -10.73 -10.16 2.35
N LEU A 23 -10.52 -8.97 2.91
CA LEU A 23 -10.16 -7.79 2.14
C LEU A 23 -8.82 -7.99 1.43
N TYR A 24 -7.81 -8.51 2.12
CA TYR A 24 -6.51 -8.78 1.51
C TYR A 24 -6.61 -9.76 0.33
N GLN A 25 -7.32 -10.87 0.49
CA GLN A 25 -7.52 -11.84 -0.59
C GLN A 25 -8.23 -11.23 -1.80
N PHE A 26 -9.23 -10.39 -1.56
CA PHE A 26 -9.89 -9.62 -2.61
C PHE A 26 -8.89 -8.71 -3.35
N GLY A 27 -8.05 -7.98 -2.61
CA GLY A 27 -7.01 -7.11 -3.16
C GLY A 27 -5.98 -7.86 -3.99
N VAL A 28 -5.49 -9.00 -3.48
CA VAL A 28 -4.53 -9.87 -4.18
C VAL A 28 -5.09 -10.34 -5.51
N ALA A 29 -6.32 -10.88 -5.52
CA ALA A 29 -6.95 -11.34 -6.76
C ALA A 29 -7.06 -10.21 -7.80
N ARG A 30 -7.45 -9.02 -7.36
CA ARG A 30 -7.61 -7.84 -8.24
C ARG A 30 -6.29 -7.29 -8.75
N ALA A 31 -5.26 -7.25 -7.92
CA ALA A 31 -3.94 -6.82 -8.34
C ALA A 31 -3.36 -7.78 -9.40
N LEU A 32 -3.52 -9.09 -9.19
CA LEU A 32 -3.02 -10.11 -10.11
C LEU A 32 -3.65 -10.03 -11.49
N GLU A 33 -4.97 -9.77 -11.58
CA GLU A 33 -5.67 -9.49 -12.85
C GLU A 33 -5.06 -8.31 -13.63
N ARG A 34 -4.30 -7.44 -12.95
CA ARG A 34 -3.67 -6.22 -13.50
C ARG A 34 -2.14 -6.33 -13.61
N GLY A 35 -1.59 -7.53 -13.50
CA GLY A 35 -0.14 -7.77 -13.59
C GLY A 35 0.65 -7.22 -12.40
N LEU A 36 0.01 -7.10 -11.23
CA LEU A 36 0.62 -6.64 -10.00
C LEU A 36 0.51 -7.69 -8.90
N ILE A 37 1.53 -7.77 -8.05
CA ILE A 37 1.51 -8.53 -6.80
C ILE A 37 1.25 -7.54 -5.67
N LEU A 38 0.17 -7.75 -4.90
CA LEU A 38 -0.02 -7.09 -3.61
C LEU A 38 0.73 -7.89 -2.56
N ALA A 39 1.90 -7.40 -2.13
CA ALA A 39 2.77 -8.13 -1.20
C ALA A 39 2.31 -8.02 0.26
N ASP A 40 1.85 -6.82 0.65
CA ASP A 40 1.25 -6.53 1.95
C ASP A 40 0.44 -5.23 1.89
N THR A 41 -0.43 -5.04 2.88
CA THR A 41 -1.26 -3.85 3.06
C THR A 41 -1.54 -3.62 4.54
N LYS A 42 -1.77 -2.36 4.91
CA LYS A 42 -2.35 -1.96 6.20
C LYS A 42 -3.83 -1.63 6.00
N PHE A 43 -4.67 -2.10 6.91
CA PHE A 43 -6.04 -1.59 7.08
C PHE A 43 -6.18 -0.92 8.42
N GLU A 44 -7.04 0.08 8.50
CA GLU A 44 -7.50 0.63 9.76
C GLU A 44 -9.00 0.40 9.89
N PHE A 45 -9.41 0.09 11.12
CA PHE A 45 -10.80 -0.17 11.44
C PHE A 45 -11.23 0.73 12.59
N GLY A 46 -12.43 1.28 12.46
CA GLY A 46 -13.14 1.98 13.52
C GLY A 46 -14.27 1.11 14.09
N VAL A 47 -14.82 1.55 15.21
CA VAL A 47 -16.10 1.04 15.73
C VAL A 47 -17.10 2.19 15.74
N HIS A 48 -18.23 2.00 15.08
CA HIS A 48 -19.31 2.99 15.02
C HIS A 48 -20.62 2.29 15.31
N GLU A 49 -21.35 2.75 16.34
CA GLU A 49 -22.63 2.16 16.77
C GLU A 49 -22.59 0.65 17.08
N GLY A 50 -21.41 0.14 17.46
CA GLY A 50 -21.19 -1.28 17.74
C GLY A 50 -20.70 -2.11 16.56
N ASP A 51 -20.73 -1.53 15.35
CA ASP A 51 -20.25 -2.19 14.13
C ASP A 51 -18.79 -1.85 13.82
N VAL A 52 -18.06 -2.83 13.31
CA VAL A 52 -16.71 -2.65 12.78
C VAL A 52 -16.81 -2.04 11.39
N ILE A 53 -16.19 -0.87 11.21
CA ILE A 53 -16.14 -0.17 9.92
C ILE A 53 -14.71 -0.09 9.40
N LEU A 54 -14.54 -0.23 8.09
CA LEU A 54 -13.27 0.06 7.42
C LEU A 54 -13.12 1.58 7.32
N ILE A 55 -11.97 2.09 7.73
CA ILE A 55 -11.65 3.52 7.69
C ILE A 55 -10.30 3.71 6.97
N ASP A 56 -9.82 4.96 6.95
CA ASP A 56 -8.57 5.36 6.30
C ASP A 56 -8.54 5.03 4.79
N GLU A 57 -7.39 5.19 4.16
CA GLU A 57 -7.12 4.70 2.82
C GLU A 57 -7.00 3.17 2.76
N VAL A 58 -7.30 2.60 1.58
CA VAL A 58 -7.39 1.16 1.39
C VAL A 58 -6.66 0.78 0.10
N MET A 59 -5.63 -0.07 0.22
CA MET A 59 -4.89 -0.63 -0.91
C MET A 59 -4.29 0.42 -1.86
N THR A 60 -3.84 1.54 -1.30
CA THR A 60 -3.10 2.58 -2.02
C THR A 60 -1.60 2.27 -2.01
N PRO A 61 -0.79 2.88 -2.90
CA PRO A 61 0.67 2.77 -2.82
C PRO A 61 1.29 3.33 -1.53
N ASP A 62 0.53 4.06 -0.72
CA ASP A 62 0.95 4.56 0.58
C ASP A 62 0.80 3.51 1.69
N SER A 63 -0.31 2.77 1.64
CA SER A 63 -0.70 1.76 2.63
C SER A 63 -0.28 0.33 2.24
N SER A 64 0.18 0.13 1.01
CA SER A 64 0.46 -1.18 0.42
C SER A 64 1.73 -1.22 -0.41
N ARG A 65 2.32 -2.42 -0.50
CA ARG A 65 3.42 -2.71 -1.43
C ARG A 65 2.88 -3.43 -2.66
N PHE A 66 2.98 -2.77 -3.81
CA PHE A 66 2.68 -3.36 -5.11
C PHE A 66 3.97 -3.65 -5.86
N TRP A 67 4.14 -4.88 -6.32
CA TRP A 67 5.27 -5.28 -7.16
C TRP A 67 4.80 -5.63 -8.57
N ASP A 68 5.65 -5.37 -9.55
CA ASP A 68 5.40 -5.78 -10.93
C ASP A 68 5.51 -7.31 -11.05
N LEU A 69 4.46 -7.97 -11.55
CA LEU A 69 4.40 -9.42 -11.66
C LEU A 69 5.47 -9.97 -12.61
N GLU A 70 5.75 -9.27 -13.71
CA GLU A 70 6.71 -9.74 -14.73
C GLU A 70 8.16 -9.59 -14.25
N GLN A 71 8.43 -8.62 -13.37
CA GLN A 71 9.76 -8.33 -12.85
C GLN A 71 10.05 -8.99 -11.50
N TYR A 72 9.04 -9.62 -10.87
CA TYR A 72 9.19 -10.25 -9.57
C TYR A 72 10.25 -11.35 -9.58
N ARG A 73 11.17 -11.31 -8.61
CA ARG A 73 12.20 -12.35 -8.41
C ARG A 73 12.42 -12.61 -6.93
N PRO A 74 12.23 -13.84 -6.43
CA PRO A 74 12.45 -14.14 -5.02
C PRO A 74 13.92 -13.93 -4.62
N GLY A 75 14.13 -13.52 -3.37
CA GLY A 75 15.47 -13.39 -2.77
C GLY A 75 16.21 -12.07 -3.03
N GLY A 76 15.53 -11.06 -3.59
CA GLY A 76 16.13 -9.75 -3.86
C GLY A 76 15.14 -8.58 -3.70
N PRO A 77 15.59 -7.35 -4.00
CA PRO A 77 14.72 -6.19 -4.10
C PRO A 77 13.70 -6.36 -5.24
N GLN A 78 12.50 -5.80 -5.06
CA GLN A 78 11.41 -5.90 -6.04
C GLN A 78 11.15 -4.55 -6.70
N ALA A 79 10.74 -4.57 -7.97
CA ALA A 79 10.27 -3.37 -8.66
C ALA A 79 8.95 -2.90 -8.03
N SER A 80 9.06 -1.95 -7.10
CA SER A 80 7.93 -1.45 -6.32
C SER A 80 7.31 -0.19 -6.94
N PHE A 81 5.99 -0.08 -6.79
CA PHE A 81 5.22 1.11 -7.18
C PHE A 81 4.89 2.03 -5.99
N ASP A 82 5.51 1.80 -4.84
CA ASP A 82 5.29 2.54 -3.59
C ASP A 82 6.38 3.62 -3.34
N LYS A 83 6.49 4.04 -2.08
CA LYS A 83 7.46 5.01 -1.56
C LYS A 83 8.92 4.58 -1.69
N GLN A 84 9.24 3.39 -2.21
CA GLN A 84 10.62 2.89 -2.26
C GLN A 84 11.55 3.82 -3.02
N TYR A 85 11.11 4.40 -4.15
CA TYR A 85 11.95 5.33 -4.93
C TYR A 85 12.37 6.58 -4.13
N LEU A 86 11.45 7.14 -3.33
CA LEU A 86 11.77 8.25 -2.44
C LEU A 86 12.67 7.81 -1.27
N ARG A 87 12.43 6.61 -0.72
CA ARG A 87 13.25 6.06 0.37
C ARG A 87 14.69 5.82 -0.08
N ASP A 88 14.88 5.24 -1.26
CA ASP A 88 16.20 4.97 -1.83
C ASP A 88 16.97 6.28 -2.01
N TYR A 89 16.33 7.32 -2.55
CA TYR A 89 16.96 8.65 -2.68
C TYR A 89 17.36 9.23 -1.32
N LEU A 90 16.46 9.17 -0.32
CA LEU A 90 16.75 9.69 1.03
C LEU A 90 17.88 8.93 1.72
N GLU A 91 18.01 7.63 1.45
CA GLU A 91 19.11 6.79 1.94
C GLU A 91 20.42 7.10 1.21
N GLU A 92 20.39 7.32 -0.11
CA GLU A 92 21.55 7.69 -0.93
C GLU A 92 22.20 8.98 -0.47
N ILE A 93 21.39 10.00 -0.13
CA ILE A 93 21.90 11.28 0.40
C ILE A 93 22.25 11.22 1.90
N GLY A 94 22.10 10.05 2.53
CA GLY A 94 22.44 9.84 3.94
C GLY A 94 21.53 10.58 4.92
N TRP A 95 20.26 10.82 4.59
CA TRP A 95 19.37 11.55 5.47
C TRP A 95 19.10 10.77 6.76
N ASN A 96 19.37 11.39 7.91
CA ASN A 96 19.26 10.79 9.23
C ASN A 96 17.81 10.60 9.75
N LYS A 97 16.81 10.83 8.90
CA LYS A 97 15.38 10.73 9.21
C LYS A 97 14.90 11.70 10.30
N ARG A 98 15.65 12.80 10.53
CA ARG A 98 15.27 13.89 11.44
C ARG A 98 14.86 15.13 10.67
N ALA A 99 13.85 15.82 11.19
CA ALA A 99 13.36 17.06 10.62
C ALA A 99 14.40 18.21 10.79
N PRO A 100 14.45 19.16 9.84
CA PRO A 100 13.70 19.19 8.58
C PRO A 100 14.23 18.17 7.56
N ALA A 101 13.34 17.65 6.71
CA ALA A 101 13.75 16.83 5.57
C ALA A 101 14.46 17.71 4.52
N PRO A 102 15.47 17.17 3.80
CA PRO A 102 16.11 17.88 2.71
C PRO A 102 15.13 18.14 1.57
N PRO A 103 15.34 19.21 0.77
CA PRO A 103 14.53 19.44 -0.42
C PRO A 103 14.71 18.28 -1.41
N LEU A 104 13.61 17.91 -2.07
CA LEU A 104 13.61 16.86 -3.09
C LEU A 104 13.87 17.48 -4.47
N PRO A 105 14.84 16.96 -5.24
CA PRO A 105 15.02 17.35 -6.63
C PRO A 105 13.78 17.07 -7.48
N PRO A 106 13.51 17.88 -8.53
CA PRO A 106 12.35 17.70 -9.39
C PRO A 106 12.22 16.28 -9.97
N GLU A 107 13.33 15.64 -10.32
CA GLU A 107 13.37 14.27 -10.86
C GLU A 107 12.90 13.23 -9.84
N VAL A 108 13.22 13.40 -8.56
CA VAL A 108 12.75 12.50 -7.49
C VAL A 108 11.25 12.65 -7.29
N VAL A 109 10.76 13.89 -7.32
CA VAL A 109 9.33 14.20 -7.24
C VAL A 109 8.60 13.58 -8.44
N GLN A 110 9.07 13.83 -9.66
CA GLN A 110 8.45 13.31 -10.89
C GLN A 110 8.49 11.78 -10.94
N GLY A 111 9.62 11.17 -10.58
CA GLY A 111 9.75 9.70 -10.54
C GLY A 111 8.80 9.08 -9.52
N THR A 112 8.67 9.68 -8.33
CA THR A 112 7.71 9.24 -7.31
C THR A 112 6.27 9.38 -7.84
N SER A 113 5.88 10.56 -8.31
CA SER A 113 4.53 10.79 -8.84
C SER A 113 4.20 9.88 -10.02
N GLY A 114 5.16 9.61 -10.90
CA GLY A 114 4.99 8.72 -12.04
C GLY A 114 4.63 7.28 -11.62
N ARG A 115 5.27 6.76 -10.56
CA ARG A 115 4.97 5.43 -10.02
C ARG A 115 3.57 5.32 -9.43
N TYR A 116 3.14 6.36 -8.72
CA TYR A 116 1.78 6.43 -8.16
C TYR A 116 0.72 6.47 -9.26
N LEU A 117 0.93 7.31 -10.28
CA LEU A 117 0.02 7.39 -11.42
C LEU A 117 -0.03 6.06 -12.19
N GLU A 118 1.10 5.37 -12.33
CA GLU A 118 1.14 4.06 -12.98
C GLU A 118 0.38 3.00 -12.17
N ALA A 119 0.62 2.91 -10.86
CA ALA A 119 -0.14 2.01 -9.98
C ALA A 119 -1.65 2.28 -10.09
N MET A 120 -2.05 3.56 -10.00
CA MET A 120 -3.44 3.98 -10.15
C MET A 120 -4.00 3.58 -11.51
N ARG A 121 -3.29 3.81 -12.63
CA ARG A 121 -3.77 3.44 -13.97
C ARG A 121 -3.97 1.94 -14.13
N ARG A 122 -3.07 1.12 -13.58
CA ARG A 122 -3.18 -0.35 -13.65
C ARG A 122 -4.33 -0.86 -12.78
N LEU A 123 -4.48 -0.32 -11.56
CA LEU A 123 -5.48 -0.78 -10.60
C LEU A 123 -6.89 -0.23 -10.88
N ALA A 124 -7.00 0.98 -11.43
CA ALA A 124 -8.28 1.61 -11.70
C ALA A 124 -9.00 0.95 -12.88
N PHE A 125 -10.15 0.35 -12.60
CA PHE A 125 -11.06 -0.24 -13.61
C PHE A 125 -11.63 0.81 -14.60
N ARG A 126 -11.61 2.08 -14.22
CA ARG A 126 -12.08 3.21 -15.02
C ARG A 126 -11.15 4.40 -14.84
N TYR A 127 -9.91 4.29 -15.34
CA TYR A 127 -9.29 5.53 -15.79
C TYR A 127 -9.98 5.88 -17.11
N ALA A 128 -11.14 6.55 -17.02
CA ALA A 128 -11.65 7.29 -18.15
C ALA A 128 -10.59 8.37 -18.42
N ALA A 129 -9.63 8.04 -19.27
CA ALA A 129 -8.92 9.06 -20.03
C ALA A 129 -10.01 10.01 -20.51
N ALA A 130 -9.86 11.29 -20.15
CA ALA A 130 -10.84 12.32 -20.39
C ALA A 130 -11.55 12.08 -21.73
N ARG A 131 -12.89 12.04 -21.68
CA ARG A 131 -13.68 12.18 -22.91
C ARG A 131 -13.15 13.41 -23.67
N PRO A 132 -13.05 13.34 -25.01
CA PRO A 132 -12.51 14.41 -25.84
C PRO A 132 -13.20 15.75 -25.57
#